data_AF-A0A101TWR3-F1
#
_entry.id   AF-A0A101TWR3-F1
#
_cell.length_a   1.000
_cell.length_b   1.000
_cell.length_c   1.000
_cell.angle_alpha   90.00
_cell.angle_beta   90.00
_cell.angle_gamma   90.00
#
_symmetry.space_group_name_H-M   'P 1'
#
loop_
_entity.id
_entity.type
_entity.pdbx_description
1 polymer ?
#
loop_
_entity_poly.entity_id
_entity_poly.type
_entity_poly.pdbx_seq_one_letter_code
_entity_poly.pdbx_strand_id
1 'polypeptide(L)'
;MPQNNSASLPSANLRDDIHAVAPTAALVRIFPEYRAVTHIFEDDFYRVCASREIEREVTRMIRQKFGHTADWRRAHDFFLPTGTLYLTPEPNRIGFVPEDDLSFGLAPARLIAICDGSN
;
A
#
# COMPACT_ATOMS: atom_id res chain seq x y z
N MET A 1 7.62 24.51 30.83
CA MET A 1 6.73 23.53 30.19
C MET A 1 5.31 24.08 30.28
N PRO A 2 4.43 23.91 29.27
CA PRO A 2 4.59 23.22 27.98
C PRO A 2 4.45 24.23 26.81
N GLN A 3 4.85 23.93 25.57
CA GLN A 3 4.00 23.24 24.62
C GLN A 3 4.87 22.70 23.47
N ASN A 4 4.59 21.45 23.13
CA ASN A 4 5.13 20.70 22.01
C ASN A 4 5.15 21.57 20.76
N ASN A 5 6.34 21.98 20.34
CA ASN A 5 6.55 22.34 18.96
C ASN A 5 6.31 21.08 18.15
N SER A 6 5.20 21.11 17.42
CA SER A 6 4.77 20.21 16.38
C SER A 6 5.99 19.67 15.65
N ALA A 7 6.33 18.41 15.92
CA ALA A 7 7.19 17.65 15.02
C ALA A 7 6.36 17.34 13.76
N SER A 8 6.14 18.36 12.93
CA SER A 8 5.87 18.17 11.52
C SER A 8 7.17 17.62 10.93
N LEU A 9 7.36 16.31 11.08
CA LEU A 9 8.31 15.60 10.22
C LEU A 9 7.85 15.88 8.79
N PRO A 10 8.78 16.25 7.88
CA PRO A 10 8.45 16.39 6.47
C PRO A 10 7.79 15.07 6.06
N SER A 11 6.76 15.13 5.22
CA SER A 11 6.25 13.95 4.55
C SER A 11 7.39 13.27 3.81
N ALA A 12 8.10 12.37 4.50
CA ALA A 12 8.98 11.41 3.88
C ALA A 12 8.14 10.71 2.82
N ASN A 13 8.68 10.62 1.60
CA ASN A 13 7.97 9.96 0.52
C ASN A 13 7.57 8.58 1.02
N LEU A 14 6.27 8.31 1.13
CA LEU A 14 5.74 7.02 1.57
C LEU A 14 6.42 5.86 0.83
N ARG A 15 6.79 6.08 -0.43
CA ARG A 15 7.64 5.18 -1.23
C ARG A 15 8.99 4.92 -0.54
N ASP A 16 9.78 5.96 -0.26
CA ASP A 16 11.11 5.83 0.33
C ASP A 16 11.03 5.12 1.70
N ASP A 17 10.01 5.43 2.50
CA ASP A 17 9.76 4.77 3.79
C ASP A 17 9.46 3.28 3.63
N ILE A 18 8.64 2.89 2.64
CA ILE A 18 8.35 1.48 2.37
C ILE A 18 9.59 0.77 1.82
N HIS A 19 10.35 1.40 0.92
CA HIS A 19 11.60 0.83 0.39
C HIS A 19 12.67 0.65 1.47
N ALA A 20 12.65 1.45 2.54
CA ALA A 20 13.56 1.28 3.67
C ALA A 20 13.34 -0.06 4.41
N VAL A 21 12.11 -0.58 4.43
CA VAL A 21 11.76 -1.84 5.11
C VAL A 21 11.51 -3.01 4.15
N ALA A 22 11.19 -2.73 2.90
CA ALA A 22 10.93 -3.70 1.83
C ALA A 22 11.54 -3.19 0.50
N PRO A 23 12.87 -3.37 0.29
CA PRO A 23 13.60 -2.72 -0.80
C PRO A 23 13.12 -3.07 -2.21
N THR A 24 12.63 -4.29 -2.41
CA THR A 24 12.15 -4.81 -3.71
C THR A 24 10.66 -4.60 -3.94
N ALA A 25 9.96 -3.93 -3.01
CA ALA A 25 8.54 -3.71 -3.13
C ALA A 25 8.21 -2.80 -4.34
N ALA A 26 7.42 -3.32 -5.28
CA ALA A 26 6.80 -2.56 -6.37
C ALA A 26 5.30 -2.35 -6.10
N LEU A 27 4.66 -3.31 -5.44
CA LEU A 27 3.26 -3.21 -5.05
C LEU A 27 3.02 -3.77 -3.66
N VAL A 28 2.12 -3.12 -2.93
CA VAL A 28 1.62 -3.58 -1.64
C VAL A 28 0.12 -3.78 -1.72
N ARG A 29 -0.35 -5.02 -1.50
CA ARG A 29 -1.76 -5.34 -1.34
C ARG A 29 -2.14 -5.36 0.12
N ILE A 30 -2.99 -4.42 0.51
CA ILE A 30 -3.51 -4.26 1.85
C ILE A 30 -4.87 -4.93 1.91
N PHE A 31 -5.01 -5.91 2.80
CA PHE A 31 -6.29 -6.55 3.05
C PHE A 31 -7.08 -5.87 4.17
N PRO A 32 -8.39 -6.13 4.25
CA PRO A 32 -9.19 -5.71 5.40
C PRO A 32 -8.66 -6.28 6.72
N GLU A 33 -8.98 -5.63 7.83
CA GLU A 33 -8.46 -5.97 9.16
C GLU A 33 -8.72 -7.41 9.60
N TYR A 34 -9.83 -7.99 9.17
CA TYR A 34 -10.18 -9.38 9.48
C TYR A 34 -9.26 -10.41 8.80
N ARG A 35 -8.45 -10.01 7.80
CA ARG A 35 -7.46 -10.88 7.13
C ARG A 35 -6.01 -10.56 7.46
N ALA A 36 -5.70 -9.43 8.09
CA ALA A 36 -4.45 -9.03 8.77
C ALA A 36 -3.08 -9.41 8.15
N VAL A 37 -3.03 -9.83 6.89
CA VAL A 37 -1.82 -10.16 6.14
C VAL A 37 -1.77 -9.18 4.99
N THR A 38 -0.66 -8.49 4.84
CA THR A 38 -0.40 -7.60 3.71
C THR A 38 0.58 -8.30 2.79
N HIS A 39 0.31 -8.30 1.49
CA HIS A 39 1.21 -8.92 0.54
C HIS A 39 2.07 -7.84 -0.12
N ILE A 40 3.36 -8.12 -0.21
CA ILE A 40 4.33 -7.27 -0.89
C ILE A 40 4.77 -8.03 -2.13
N PHE A 41 4.83 -7.34 -3.27
CA PHE A 41 5.21 -7.90 -4.56
C PHE A 41 6.37 -7.13 -5.17
N GLU A 42 7.24 -7.83 -5.88
CA GLU A 42 8.28 -7.26 -6.73
C GLU A 42 7.72 -6.76 -8.06
N ASP A 43 8.56 -6.17 -8.90
CA ASP A 43 8.18 -5.61 -10.20
C ASP A 43 7.84 -6.68 -11.25
N ASP A 44 8.39 -7.88 -11.09
CA ASP A 44 8.04 -9.10 -11.82
C ASP A 44 6.83 -9.84 -11.22
N PHE A 45 6.21 -9.25 -10.20
CA PHE A 45 4.98 -9.69 -9.55
C PHE A 45 5.10 -10.92 -8.64
N TYR A 46 6.31 -11.37 -8.31
CA TYR A 46 6.48 -12.39 -7.28
C TYR A 46 6.23 -11.82 -5.88
N ARG A 47 5.55 -12.61 -5.03
CA ARG A 47 5.33 -12.24 -3.64
C ARG A 47 6.66 -12.32 -2.87
N VAL A 48 7.01 -11.23 -2.22
CA VAL A 48 8.14 -11.15 -1.29
C VAL A 48 7.78 -11.84 0.03
N CYS A 49 8.68 -12.68 0.52
CA CYS A 49 8.63 -13.21 1.89
C CYS A 49 9.05 -12.10 2.88
N ALA A 50 8.07 -11.36 3.40
CA ALA A 50 8.28 -10.36 4.44
C ALA A 50 7.92 -10.91 5.82
N SER A 51 8.57 -10.38 6.88
CA SER A 51 8.14 -10.67 8.24
C SER A 51 6.78 -10.03 8.52
N ARG A 52 6.01 -10.60 9.44
CA ARG A 52 4.72 -10.03 9.86
C ARG A 52 4.85 -8.61 10.42
N GLU A 53 6.00 -8.27 10.97
CA GLU A 53 6.31 -6.92 11.44
C GLU A 53 6.43 -5.92 10.29
N ILE A 54 7.16 -6.29 9.23
CA ILE A 54 7.26 -5.48 8.00
C ILE A 54 5.88 -5.31 7.36
N GLU A 55 5.12 -6.41 7.22
CA GLU A 55 3.76 -6.36 6.66
C GLU A 55 2.86 -5.38 7.44
N ARG A 56 2.91 -5.40 8.77
CA ARG A 56 2.15 -4.49 9.64
C ARG A 56 2.60 -3.05 9.51
N GLU A 57 3.91 -2.81 9.49
CA GLU A 57 4.45 -1.47 9.42
C GLU A 57 4.13 -0.80 8.09
N VAL A 58 4.31 -1.51 6.97
CA VAL A 58 3.91 -1.03 5.64
C VAL A 58 2.41 -0.75 5.58
N THR A 59 1.58 -1.64 6.16
CA THR A 59 0.13 -1.42 6.25
C THR A 59 -0.19 -0.13 7.01
N ARG A 60 0.48 0.08 8.14
CA ARG A 60 0.30 1.26 9.01
C ARG A 60 0.66 2.54 8.24
N MET A 61 1.80 2.54 7.55
CA MET A 61 2.27 3.69 6.75
C MET A 61 1.25 4.08 5.67
N ILE A 62 0.77 3.11 4.88
CA ILE A 62 -0.17 3.39 3.79
C ILE A 62 -1.54 3.82 4.34
N ARG A 63 -2.05 3.14 5.38
CA ARG A 63 -3.31 3.54 6.02
C ARG A 63 -3.25 4.92 6.65
N GLN A 64 -2.11 5.29 7.24
CA GLN A 64 -1.92 6.63 7.80
C GLN A 64 -1.96 7.70 6.71
N LYS A 65 -1.37 7.43 5.53
CA LYS A 65 -1.36 8.37 4.41
C LYS A 65 -2.73 8.53 3.75
N PHE A 66 -3.48 7.43 3.58
CA PHE A 66 -4.76 7.41 2.85
C PHE A 66 -6.01 7.28 3.74
N GLY A 67 -5.86 7.50 5.05
CA GLY A 67 -6.84 7.10 6.07
C GLY A 67 -8.29 7.50 5.78
N HIS A 68 -8.50 8.72 5.30
CA HIS A 68 -9.84 9.25 4.99
C HIS A 68 -10.28 9.06 3.54
N THR A 69 -9.40 8.56 2.67
CA THR A 69 -9.64 8.50 1.22
C THR A 69 -10.05 7.10 0.75
N ALA A 70 -9.68 6.06 1.50
CA ALA A 70 -9.96 4.67 1.15
C ALA A 70 -10.92 3.99 2.13
N ASP A 71 -11.78 3.11 1.62
CA ASP A 71 -12.65 2.26 2.44
C ASP A 71 -11.92 0.97 2.84
N TRP A 72 -11.19 0.98 3.95
CA TRP A 72 -10.37 -0.15 4.44
C TRP A 72 -11.13 -1.45 4.77
N ARG A 73 -12.46 -1.45 4.63
CA ARG A 73 -13.26 -2.70 4.63
C ARG A 73 -13.00 -3.52 3.36
N ARG A 74 -12.40 -2.92 2.33
CA ARG A 74 -12.04 -3.52 1.04
C ARG A 74 -10.52 -3.63 0.91
N ALA A 75 -10.07 -4.56 0.07
CA ALA A 75 -8.65 -4.68 -0.25
C ALA A 75 -8.21 -3.58 -1.22
N HIS A 76 -6.97 -3.11 -1.04
CA HIS A 76 -6.38 -2.04 -1.85
C HIS A 76 -4.98 -2.43 -2.31
N ASP A 77 -4.65 -2.01 -3.53
CA ASP A 77 -3.33 -2.17 -4.12
C ASP A 77 -2.65 -0.80 -4.18
N PHE A 78 -1.53 -0.68 -3.46
CA PHE A 78 -0.70 0.52 -3.48
C PHE A 78 0.50 0.28 -4.39
N PHE A 79 0.58 1.05 -5.47
CA PHE A 79 1.63 0.97 -6.47
C PHE A 79 2.73 1.98 -6.18
N LEU A 80 3.86 1.48 -5.69
CA LEU A 80 4.96 2.28 -5.19
C LEU A 80 5.57 3.21 -6.24
N PRO A 81 5.81 2.79 -7.50
CA PRO A 81 6.45 3.64 -8.51
C PRO A 81 5.73 4.96 -8.77
N THR A 82 4.41 4.97 -8.64
CA THR A 82 3.58 6.17 -8.86
C THR A 82 2.95 6.72 -7.58
N GLY A 83 3.13 6.03 -6.45
CA GLY A 83 2.46 6.35 -5.20
C GLY A 83 0.93 6.26 -5.29
N THR A 84 0.39 5.42 -6.17
CA THR A 84 -1.04 5.41 -6.45
C THR A 84 -1.76 4.28 -5.72
N LEU A 85 -2.90 4.60 -5.13
CA LEU A 85 -3.78 3.65 -4.44
C LEU A 85 -4.95 3.27 -5.35
N TYR A 86 -5.15 1.97 -5.51
CA TYR A 86 -6.21 1.38 -6.30
C TYR A 86 -7.06 0.45 -5.44
N LEU A 87 -8.30 0.24 -5.86
CA LEU A 87 -9.17 -0.80 -5.34
C LEU A 87 -8.79 -2.17 -5.94
N THR A 88 -8.52 -3.16 -5.10
CA THR A 88 -8.22 -4.53 -5.55
C THR A 88 -9.51 -5.23 -6.03
N PRO A 89 -9.57 -5.74 -7.27
CA PRO A 89 -10.70 -6.56 -7.73
C PRO A 89 -10.69 -7.94 -7.03
N GLU A 90 -11.88 -8.44 -6.69
CA GLU A 90 -12.10 -9.83 -6.27
C GLU A 90 -11.05 -10.43 -5.29
N PRO A 91 -10.70 -9.76 -4.17
CA PRO A 91 -9.59 -10.18 -3.29
C PRO A 91 -9.79 -11.53 -2.60
N ASN A 92 -10.99 -12.10 -2.72
CA ASN A 92 -11.40 -13.35 -2.09
C ASN A 92 -11.65 -14.47 -3.10
N ARG A 93 -11.51 -14.22 -4.41
CA ARG A 93 -11.70 -15.25 -5.41
C ARG A 93 -10.51 -16.21 -5.35
N ILE A 94 -10.80 -17.44 -4.94
CA ILE A 94 -9.81 -18.53 -4.90
C ILE A 94 -9.29 -18.71 -6.33
N GLY A 95 -7.98 -18.59 -6.52
CA GLY A 95 -7.33 -18.67 -7.83
C GLY A 95 -7.16 -17.33 -8.57
N PHE A 96 -7.49 -16.18 -7.96
CA PHE A 96 -7.06 -14.89 -8.51
C PHE A 96 -5.55 -14.72 -8.29
N VAL A 97 -4.77 -15.04 -9.32
CA VAL A 97 -3.36 -14.69 -9.39
C VAL A 97 -3.29 -13.30 -10.01
N PRO A 98 -2.55 -12.35 -9.41
CA PRO A 98 -2.33 -11.06 -10.05
C PRO A 98 -1.78 -11.16 -11.48
N GLU A 99 -1.12 -12.27 -11.83
CA GLU A 99 -0.67 -12.62 -13.18
C GLU A 99 -1.81 -12.73 -14.22
N ASP A 100 -3.03 -13.10 -13.81
CA ASP A 100 -4.22 -13.14 -14.68
C ASP A 100 -4.83 -11.74 -14.91
N ASP A 101 -4.54 -10.80 -14.00
CA ASP A 101 -4.87 -9.39 -14.16
C ASP A 101 -3.61 -8.65 -14.61
N LEU A 102 -3.37 -8.63 -15.93
CA LEU A 102 -2.26 -7.89 -16.54
C LEU A 102 -2.24 -6.39 -16.18
N SER A 103 -3.31 -5.86 -15.57
CA SER A 103 -3.36 -4.49 -15.06
C SER A 103 -2.98 -4.36 -13.59
N PHE A 104 -2.88 -5.46 -12.82
CA PHE A 104 -2.56 -5.47 -11.40
C PHE A 104 -3.43 -4.54 -10.52
N GLY A 105 -4.69 -4.34 -10.92
CA GLY A 105 -5.53 -3.35 -10.25
C GLY A 105 -5.27 -1.90 -10.68
N LEU A 106 -4.24 -1.61 -11.49
CA LEU A 106 -3.83 -0.27 -11.96
C LEU A 106 -4.75 0.31 -13.06
N ALA A 107 -5.93 -0.28 -13.26
CA ALA A 107 -6.91 0.24 -14.20
C ALA A 107 -7.44 1.61 -13.73
N PRO A 108 -7.55 2.63 -14.61
CA PRO A 108 -8.02 3.96 -14.23
C PRO A 108 -9.38 3.96 -13.51
N ALA A 109 -10.28 3.03 -13.86
CA ALA A 109 -11.59 2.88 -13.22
C ALA A 109 -11.53 2.43 -11.74
N ARG A 110 -10.35 2.00 -11.25
CA ARG A 110 -10.11 1.51 -9.89
C ARG A 110 -9.29 2.49 -9.05
N LEU A 111 -8.84 3.59 -9.64
CA LEU A 111 -8.06 4.63 -8.98
C LEU A 111 -8.85 5.19 -7.80
N ILE A 112 -8.23 5.19 -6.62
CA ILE A 112 -8.79 5.80 -5.40
C ILE A 112 -8.10 7.14 -5.14
N ALA A 113 -6.77 7.15 -5.12
CA ALA A 113 -5.99 8.33 -4.82
C ALA A 113 -4.56 8.21 -5.33
N ILE A 114 -3.91 9.34 -5.56
CA ILE A 114 -2.47 9.42 -5.80
C ILE A 114 -1.87 10.04 -4.54
N CYS A 115 -0.72 9.52 -4.10
CA CYS A 115 0.07 10.13 -3.04
C CYS A 115 0.65 11.43 -3.60
N ASP A 116 -0.10 12.52 -3.52
CA ASP A 116 0.37 13.83 -3.92
C ASP A 116 1.62 14.19 -3.11
N GLY A 117 2.75 14.32 -3.82
CA GLY A 117 3.98 14.95 -3.34
C GLY A 117 3.87 16.47 -3.36
N SER A 118 2.70 17.02 -3.04
CA SER A 118 2.43 18.44 -3.12
C SER A 118 2.68 19.09 -1.76
N ASN A 119 3.76 19.89 -1.75
CA ASN A 119 4.18 20.87 -0.75
C ASN A 119 3.04 21.66 -0.09
#